data_AF-A0A2W4MKP2-F1
#
_entry.id   AF-A0A2W4MKP2-F1
#
_cell.length_a   1.000
_cell.length_b   1.000
_cell.length_c   1.000
_cell.angle_alpha   90.00
_cell.angle_beta   90.00
_cell.angle_gamma   90.00
#
_symmetry.space_group_name_H-M   'P 1'
#
loop_
_entity.id
_entity.type
_entity.pdbx_description
1 polymer ?
#
loop_
_entity_poly.entity_id
_entity_poly.type
_entity_poly.pdbx_seq_one_letter_code
_entity_poly.pdbx_strand_id
1 'polypeptide(L)'
;MKRAITNPTSAAVVGAIFCLPLALLFAMLLLKIEPNLGPLQPLLTSPDPDQPDVIGSLVALGALLLVVAALGINLVAIGRTLRAGGSLTAHPASLALVVVALVAIVAVAGGIAADQYPCWIGAPNCD
;
A
#
# COMPACT_ATOMS: atom_id res chain seq x y z
N MET A 1 14.52 -13.52 12.80
CA MET A 1 13.58 -12.36 12.74
C MET A 1 13.67 -11.38 13.91
N LYS A 2 13.90 -11.81 15.17
CA LYS A 2 13.94 -10.89 16.34
C LYS A 2 14.89 -9.68 16.20
N ARG A 3 16.05 -9.83 15.55
CA ARG A 3 17.03 -8.72 15.37
C ARG A 3 16.61 -7.64 14.35
N ALA A 4 15.76 -7.99 13.38
CA ALA A 4 15.36 -7.05 12.31
C ALA A 4 14.34 -5.99 12.77
N ILE A 5 13.64 -6.25 13.89
CA ILE A 5 12.59 -5.38 14.45
C ILE A 5 13.08 -4.67 15.72
N THR A 6 14.26 -5.06 16.25
CA THR A 6 14.86 -4.42 17.44
C THR A 6 15.74 -3.24 17.08
N ASN A 7 16.31 -3.21 15.87
CA ASN A 7 17.05 -2.05 15.40
C ASN A 7 16.10 -1.14 14.60
N PRO A 8 15.91 0.13 15.03
CA PRO A 8 15.04 1.07 14.33
C PRO A 8 15.36 1.28 12.85
N THR A 9 16.64 1.30 12.50
CA THR A 9 17.08 1.47 11.11
C THR A 9 16.70 0.26 10.27
N SER A 10 16.79 -0.94 10.85
CA SER A 10 16.32 -2.17 10.20
C SER A 10 14.80 -2.19 10.04
N ALA A 11 14.05 -1.66 11.01
CA ALA A 11 12.59 -1.56 10.90
C ALA A 11 12.17 -0.60 9.78
N ALA A 12 12.88 0.53 9.61
CA ALA A 12 12.67 1.46 8.51
C ALA A 12 12.96 0.82 7.14
N VAL A 13 14.08 0.09 7.01
CA VAL A 13 14.43 -0.61 5.77
C VAL A 13 13.41 -1.68 5.42
N VAL A 14 12.99 -2.50 6.40
CA VAL A 14 11.95 -3.51 6.18
C VAL A 14 10.62 -2.86 5.82
N GLY A 15 10.23 -1.79 6.52
CA GLY A 15 9.03 -1.03 6.19
C GLY A 15 9.06 -0.43 4.78
N ALA A 16 10.20 0.12 4.36
CA ALA A 16 10.39 0.66 3.02
C ALA A 16 10.27 -0.43 1.94
N ILE A 17 10.87 -1.60 2.17
CA ILE A 17 10.75 -2.76 1.25
C ILE A 17 9.28 -3.17 1.11
N PHE A 18 8.50 -3.16 2.19
CA PHE A 18 7.10 -3.54 2.16
C PHE A 18 6.20 -2.47 1.51
N CYS A 19 6.55 -1.18 1.59
CA CYS A 19 5.84 -0.12 0.87
C CYS A 19 6.20 -0.03 -0.62
N LEU A 20 7.33 -0.59 -1.03
CA LEU A 20 7.87 -0.46 -2.39
C LEU A 20 6.90 -0.94 -3.49
N PRO A 21 6.21 -2.10 -3.36
CA PRO A 21 5.27 -2.56 -4.37
C PRO A 21 4.11 -1.58 -4.59
N LEU A 22 3.55 -0.99 -3.53
CA LEU A 22 2.48 -0.02 -3.66
C LEU A 22 2.98 1.30 -4.26
N ALA A 23 4.16 1.77 -3.84
CA ALA A 23 4.77 2.96 -4.41
C ALA A 23 5.04 2.79 -5.92
N LEU A 24 5.46 1.59 -6.33
CA LEU A 24 5.67 1.25 -7.73
C LEU A 24 4.36 1.26 -8.52
N LEU A 25 3.30 0.62 -8.01
CA LEU A 25 1.97 0.62 -8.63
C LEU A 25 1.41 2.03 -8.77
N PHE A 26 1.55 2.84 -7.71
CA PHE A 26 1.10 4.22 -7.70
C PHE A 26 1.88 5.09 -8.70
N ALA A 27 3.20 4.89 -8.79
CA ALA A 27 4.03 5.58 -9.79
C ALA A 27 3.64 5.19 -11.22
N MET A 28 3.37 3.90 -11.49
CA MET A 28 2.87 3.46 -12.80
C MET A 28 1.53 4.11 -13.14
N LEU A 29 0.60 4.19 -12.18
CA LEU A 29 -0.69 4.84 -12.36
C LEU A 29 -0.56 6.33 -12.68
N LEU A 30 0.25 7.06 -11.90
CA LEU A 30 0.47 8.50 -12.10
C LEU A 30 1.17 8.83 -13.40
N LEU A 31 2.17 8.03 -13.76
CA LEU A 31 2.95 8.22 -14.99
C LEU A 31 2.28 7.61 -16.22
N LYS A 32 1.12 6.94 -16.04
CA LYS A 32 0.43 6.16 -17.07
C LYS A 32 1.36 5.21 -17.82
N ILE A 33 2.30 4.60 -17.08
CA ILE A 33 3.22 3.63 -17.66
C ILE A 33 2.48 2.29 -17.69
N GLU A 34 2.11 1.87 -18.89
CA GLU A 34 1.63 0.51 -19.13
C GLU A 34 2.87 -0.39 -19.29
N PRO A 35 3.17 -1.28 -18.33
CA PRO A 35 4.28 -2.19 -18.48
C PRO A 35 3.99 -3.14 -19.65
N ASN A 36 4.85 -3.14 -20.67
CA ASN A 36 4.77 -4.14 -21.73
C ASN A 36 5.22 -5.49 -21.16
N LEU A 37 4.25 -6.26 -20.71
CA LEU A 37 4.43 -7.57 -20.09
C LEU A 37 4.64 -8.69 -21.11
N GLY A 38 4.60 -8.38 -22.41
CA GLY A 38 4.80 -9.31 -23.51
C GLY A 38 3.94 -10.58 -23.34
N PRO A 39 4.53 -11.77 -23.23
CA PRO A 39 3.78 -13.03 -23.12
C PRO A 39 3.00 -13.18 -21.80
N LEU A 40 3.28 -12.34 -20.80
CA LEU A 40 2.57 -12.33 -19.51
C LEU A 40 1.35 -11.40 -19.51
N GLN A 41 1.16 -10.60 -20.57
CA GLN A 41 0.03 -9.67 -20.67
C GLN A 41 -1.36 -10.34 -20.59
N PRO A 42 -1.62 -11.52 -21.21
CA PRO A 42 -2.90 -12.21 -21.08
C PRO A 42 -3.12 -12.87 -19.71
N LEU A 43 -2.08 -12.96 -18.86
CA LEU A 43 -2.21 -13.43 -17.47
C LEU A 43 -2.57 -12.30 -16.51
N LEU A 44 -2.29 -11.05 -16.87
CA LEU A 44 -2.49 -9.87 -16.02
C LEU A 44 -3.62 -8.97 -16.50
N THR A 45 -4.16 -9.26 -17.68
CA THR A 45 -5.25 -8.50 -18.28
C THR A 45 -6.18 -9.52 -18.93
N SER A 46 -7.42 -9.58 -18.45
CA SER A 46 -8.45 -10.33 -19.15
C SER A 46 -8.66 -9.68 -20.52
N PRO A 47 -8.54 -10.43 -21.64
CA PRO A 47 -8.81 -9.89 -22.97
C PRO A 47 -10.30 -9.58 -23.18
N ASP A 48 -11.17 -10.11 -22.31
CA ASP A 48 -12.60 -9.86 -22.29
C ASP A 48 -12.93 -8.79 -21.24
N PRO A 49 -13.57 -7.66 -21.60
CA PRO A 49 -13.96 -6.62 -20.66
C PRO A 49 -15.02 -7.09 -19.66
N ASP A 50 -15.73 -8.17 -19.97
CA ASP A 50 -16.80 -8.73 -19.14
C ASP A 50 -16.28 -9.72 -18.08
N GLN A 51 -14.98 -10.06 -18.10
CA GLN A 51 -14.39 -10.94 -17.10
C GLN A 51 -13.67 -10.16 -16.01
N PRO A 52 -13.97 -10.42 -14.72
CA PRO A 52 -13.27 -9.76 -13.62
C PRO A 52 -11.78 -10.10 -13.64
N ASP A 53 -10.93 -9.08 -13.57
CA ASP A 53 -9.47 -9.26 -13.45
C ASP A 53 -9.10 -9.69 -12.03
N VAL A 54 -9.15 -11.00 -11.80
CA VAL A 54 -8.88 -11.62 -10.50
C VAL A 54 -7.41 -11.42 -10.09
N ILE A 55 -6.48 -11.47 -11.06
CA ILE A 55 -5.05 -11.41 -10.78
C ILE A 55 -4.64 -9.97 -10.45
N GLY A 56 -5.09 -8.99 -11.23
CA GLY A 56 -4.88 -7.57 -10.92
C GLY A 56 -5.46 -7.20 -9.56
N SER A 57 -6.66 -7.68 -9.25
CA SER A 57 -7.31 -7.49 -7.94
C SER A 57 -6.50 -8.12 -6.80
N LEU A 58 -5.97 -9.33 -6.99
CA LEU A 58 -5.13 -10.01 -5.99
C LEU A 58 -3.82 -9.26 -5.75
N VAL A 59 -3.19 -8.75 -6.81
CA VAL A 59 -1.95 -7.95 -6.71
C VAL A 59 -2.21 -6.64 -5.96
N ALA A 60 -3.30 -5.94 -6.29
CA ALA A 60 -3.70 -4.71 -5.60
C ALA A 60 -3.99 -4.96 -4.11
N LEU A 61 -4.73 -6.02 -3.79
CA LEU A 61 -5.01 -6.42 -2.40
C LEU A 61 -3.73 -6.79 -1.66
N GLY A 62 -2.84 -7.57 -2.29
CA GLY A 62 -1.55 -7.94 -1.74
C GLY A 62 -0.68 -6.72 -1.44
N ALA A 63 -0.61 -5.75 -2.35
CA ALA A 63 0.12 -4.50 -2.16
C ALA A 63 -0.46 -3.69 -0.99
N LEU A 64 -1.78 -3.60 -0.87
CA LEU A 64 -2.44 -2.92 0.25
C LEU A 64 -2.11 -3.59 1.60
N LEU A 65 -2.18 -4.92 1.66
CA LEU A 65 -1.83 -5.68 2.87
C LEU A 65 -0.37 -5.48 3.28
N LEU A 66 0.55 -5.42 2.33
CA LEU A 66 1.97 -5.14 2.61
C LEU A 66 2.17 -3.75 3.21
N VAL A 67 1.41 -2.74 2.76
CA VAL A 67 1.46 -1.39 3.35
C VAL A 67 0.90 -1.36 4.77
N VAL A 68 -0.18 -2.09 5.03
CA VAL A 68 -0.70 -2.24 6.41
C VAL A 68 0.33 -2.93 7.31
N ALA A 69 1.03 -3.96 6.81
CA ALA A 69 2.11 -4.60 7.54
C ALA A 69 3.30 -3.65 7.78
N ALA A 70 3.70 -2.85 6.77
CA ALA A 70 4.74 -1.84 6.89
C ALA A 70 4.41 -0.78 7.95
N LEU A 71 3.15 -0.34 7.99
CA LEU A 71 2.63 0.58 9.00
C LEU A 71 2.79 -0.03 10.40
N GLY A 72 2.35 -1.28 10.59
CA GLY A 72 2.48 -1.98 11.87
C GLY A 72 3.93 -2.11 12.34
N ILE A 73 4.86 -2.49 11.45
CA ILE A 73 6.28 -2.63 11.78
C ILE A 73 6.88 -1.29 12.24
N ASN A 74 6.60 -0.21 11.52
CA ASN A 74 7.13 1.11 11.88
C ASN A 74 6.49 1.67 13.17
N LEU A 75 5.19 1.47 13.38
CA LEU A 75 4.52 1.86 14.62
C LEU A 75 5.06 1.11 15.84
N VAL A 76 5.36 -0.18 15.71
CA VAL A 76 6.00 -0.96 16.78
C VAL A 76 7.38 -0.41 17.11
N ALA A 77 8.18 -0.04 16.10
CA ALA A 77 9.49 0.55 16.31
C ALA A 77 9.39 1.90 17.05
N ILE A 78 8.51 2.80 16.61
CA ILE A 78 8.27 4.10 17.25
C ILE A 78 7.76 3.93 18.69
N GLY A 79 6.78 3.04 18.91
CA GLY A 79 6.21 2.80 20.23
C GLY A 79 7.24 2.26 21.23
N ARG A 80 8.23 1.47 20.77
CA ARG A 80 9.35 1.04 21.61
C ARG A 80 10.27 2.19 21.98
N THR A 81 10.59 3.07 21.04
CA THR A 81 11.42 4.26 21.31
C THR A 81 10.74 5.19 22.32
N LEU A 82 9.43 5.41 22.18
CA LEU A 82 8.65 6.22 23.13
C LEU A 82 8.63 5.61 24.53
N ARG A 83 8.46 4.28 24.63
CA ARG A 83 8.51 3.57 25.93
C ARG A 83 9.90 3.64 26.59
N ALA A 84 10.96 3.74 25.80
CA ALA A 84 12.32 3.94 26.29
C ALA A 84 12.61 5.40 26.70
N GLY A 85 11.61 6.29 26.66
CA GLY A 85 11.76 7.71 26.99
C GLY A 85 12.38 8.56 25.86
N GLY A 86 12.48 8.00 24.65
CA GLY A 86 12.98 8.72 23.48
C GLY A 86 11.93 9.64 22.84
N SER A 87 12.39 10.57 22.00
CA SER A 87 11.52 11.45 21.21
C SER A 87 10.99 10.76 19.94
N LEU A 88 9.78 11.15 19.50
CA LEU A 88 9.24 10.81 18.17
C LEU A 88 10.19 11.22 17.03
N THR A 89 10.93 12.32 17.20
CA THR A 89 11.86 12.85 16.20
C THR A 89 13.19 12.08 16.14
N ALA A 90 13.44 11.14 17.05
CA ALA A 90 14.65 10.32 16.99
C ALA A 90 14.68 9.38 15.77
N HIS A 91 13.54 9.20 15.09
CA HIS A 91 13.33 8.22 14.02
C HIS A 91 12.58 8.81 12.82
N PRO A 92 13.14 9.85 12.17
CA PRO A 92 12.42 10.62 11.14
C PRO A 92 12.04 9.76 9.92
N ALA A 93 12.87 8.77 9.55
CA ALA A 93 12.59 7.89 8.42
C ALA A 93 11.39 6.97 8.66
N SER A 94 11.30 6.32 9.83
CA SER A 94 10.14 5.50 10.19
C SER A 94 8.87 6.33 10.30
N LEU A 95 8.97 7.56 10.84
CA LEU A 95 7.83 8.47 10.94
C LEU A 95 7.36 8.91 9.55
N ALA A 96 8.27 9.26 8.64
CA ALA A 96 7.93 9.58 7.25
C ALA A 96 7.24 8.40 6.55
N LEU A 97 7.75 7.17 6.72
CA LEU A 97 7.13 5.97 6.16
C LEU A 97 5.71 5.73 6.70
N VAL A 98 5.49 5.94 8.00
CA VAL A 98 4.15 5.84 8.61
C VAL A 98 3.20 6.86 7.99
N VAL A 99 3.64 8.12 7.83
CA VAL A 99 2.82 9.17 7.22
C VAL A 99 2.48 8.81 5.78
N VAL A 100 3.47 8.38 4.97
CA VAL A 100 3.25 7.96 3.59
C VAL A 100 2.28 6.78 3.50
N ALA A 101 2.46 5.77 4.34
CA ALA A 101 1.57 4.61 4.39
C ALA A 101 0.13 5.00 4.77
N LEU A 102 -0.05 5.90 5.75
CA LEU A 102 -1.35 6.42 6.15
C LEU A 102 -2.03 7.19 5.01
N VAL A 103 -1.30 8.09 4.34
CA VAL A 103 -1.83 8.83 3.19
C VAL A 103 -2.26 7.88 2.08
N ALA A 104 -1.45 6.85 1.78
CA ALA A 104 -1.79 5.86 0.77
C ALA A 104 -3.07 5.07 1.12
N ILE A 105 -3.20 4.62 2.38
CA ILE A 105 -4.40 3.92 2.85
C ILE A 105 -5.64 4.81 2.74
N VAL A 106 -5.54 6.08 3.16
CA VAL A 106 -6.65 7.04 3.07
C VAL A 106 -7.02 7.31 1.62
N ALA A 107 -6.04 7.46 0.73
CA ALA A 107 -6.32 7.67 -0.70
C ALA A 107 -7.04 6.47 -1.33
N VAL A 108 -6.62 5.24 -1.03
CA VAL A 108 -7.29 4.02 -1.51
C VAL A 108 -8.70 3.92 -0.94
N ALA A 109 -8.87 4.11 0.37
CA ALA A 109 -10.18 4.07 1.01
C ALA A 109 -11.12 5.17 0.48
N GLY A 110 -10.59 6.37 0.23
CA GLY A 110 -11.32 7.48 -0.37
C GLY A 110 -11.73 7.19 -1.81
N GLY A 111 -10.86 6.54 -2.60
CA GLY A 111 -11.17 6.09 -3.95
C GLY A 111 -12.31 5.06 -3.97
N ILE A 112 -12.24 4.05 -3.10
CA ILE A 112 -13.32 3.05 -2.93
C ILE A 112 -14.61 3.75 -2.50
N ALA A 113 -14.55 4.65 -1.53
CA ALA A 113 -15.73 5.38 -1.07
C ALA A 113 -16.34 6.21 -2.20
N ALA A 114 -15.53 6.93 -2.99
CA ALA A 114 -16.01 7.74 -4.11
C ALA A 114 -16.64 6.89 -5.22
N ASP A 115 -16.08 5.71 -5.49
CA ASP A 115 -16.58 4.78 -6.50
C ASP A 115 -17.90 4.11 -6.07
N GLN A 116 -18.02 3.77 -4.78
CA GLN A 116 -19.19 3.07 -4.24
C GLN A 116 -20.30 4.02 -3.76
N TYR A 117 -19.99 5.31 -3.54
CA TYR A 117 -20.96 6.31 -3.06
C TYR A 117 -22.19 6.50 -3.96
N PRO A 118 -22.07 6.57 -5.30
CA PRO A 118 -23.23 6.61 -6.22
C PRO A 118 -24.19 5.45 -6.00
N CYS A 119 -23.66 4.27 -5.66
CA CYS A 119 -24.46 3.08 -5.45
C CYS A 119 -25.21 3.10 -4.11
N TRP A 120 -24.66 3.77 -3.09
CA TRP A 120 -25.36 3.99 -1.82
C TRP A 120 -26.51 4.98 -1.91
N ILE A 121 -26.44 5.95 -2.83
CA ILE A 121 -27.52 6.93 -3.05
C ILE A 121 -28.57 6.44 -4.06
N GLY A 122 -28.44 5.20 -4.55
CA GLY A 122 -29.40 4.58 -5.47
C GLY A 122 -29.35 5.09 -6.90
N ALA A 123 -28.17 5.52 -7.38
CA ALA A 123 -28.01 5.91 -8.77
C ALA A 123 -28.25 4.71 -9.71
N PRO A 124 -28.92 4.90 -10.87
CA PRO A 124 -29.10 3.85 -11.86
C PRO A 124 -27.75 3.47 -12.52
N ASN A 125 -27.59 2.19 -12.89
CA ASN A 125 -26.38 1.56 -13.47
C ASN A 125 -25.21 1.35 -12.49
N CYS A 126 -25.52 0.94 -11.26
CA CYS A 126 -24.54 0.39 -10.32
C CYS A 126 -24.63 -1.14 -10.37
N ASP A 127 -24.04 -1.70 -11.41
CA ASP A 127 -24.05 -3.13 -11.75
C ASP A 127 -22.65 -3.71 -11.50
#